data_AF-A0A0F8ZU48-F1
#
_entry.id   AF-A0A0F8ZU48-F1
#
_cell.length_a   1.000
_cell.length_b   1.000
_cell.length_c   1.000
_cell.angle_alpha   90.00
_cell.angle_beta   90.00
_cell.angle_gamma   90.00
#
_symmetry.space_group_name_H-M   'P 1'
#
loop_
_entity.id
_entity.type
_entity.pdbx_description
1 polymer ?
#
loop_
_entity_poly.entity_id
_entity_poly.type
_entity_poly.pdbx_seq_one_letter_code
_entity_poly.pdbx_strand_id
1 'polypeptide(L)'
;MTVRPDLYQLRDLLVEQEPVWEPLSYQRPPEGDWFGWIMEAGRGTGKSLAANMAMVEHINGPPCRDRGVPHSISLIAPTIGDAAETAG
;
A
#
# COMPACT_ATOMS: atom_id res chain seq x y z
N MET A 1 -10.09 -30.82 -5.76
CA MET A 1 -10.34 -29.39 -6.04
C MET A 1 -9.20 -28.89 -6.89
N THR A 2 -9.36 -28.92 -8.21
CA THR A 2 -8.30 -28.64 -9.18
C THR A 2 -8.35 -27.16 -9.51
N VAL A 3 -7.36 -26.38 -9.05
CA VAL A 3 -7.23 -24.94 -9.34
C VAL A 3 -7.02 -24.79 -10.84
N ARG A 4 -7.75 -23.87 -11.48
CA ARG A 4 -7.70 -23.72 -12.93
C ARG A 4 -6.38 -23.06 -13.39
N PRO A 5 -5.75 -23.54 -14.49
CA PRO A 5 -4.47 -23.03 -14.97
C PRO A 5 -4.47 -21.55 -15.38
N ASP A 6 -5.62 -21.01 -15.80
CA ASP A 6 -5.79 -19.60 -16.20
C ASP A 6 -5.51 -18.61 -15.05
N LEU A 7 -5.65 -19.06 -13.80
CA LEU A 7 -5.40 -18.23 -12.62
C LEU A 7 -3.90 -17.96 -12.38
N TYR A 8 -3.01 -18.86 -12.78
CA TYR A 8 -1.56 -18.61 -12.70
C TYR A 8 -1.13 -17.58 -13.74
N GLN A 9 -1.65 -17.69 -14.96
CA GLN A 9 -1.34 -16.77 -16.05
C GLN A 9 -1.82 -15.34 -15.74
N LEU A 10 -2.97 -15.20 -15.06
CA LEU A 10 -3.46 -13.89 -14.61
C LEU A 10 -2.56 -13.29 -13.53
N ARG A 11 -2.06 -14.10 -12.59
CA ARG A 11 -1.14 -13.65 -11.55
C ARG A 11 0.18 -13.16 -12.16
N ASP A 12 0.74 -13.91 -13.09
CA ASP A 12 2.02 -13.56 -13.72
C ASP A 12 1.90 -12.25 -14.52
N LEU A 13 0.77 -12.04 -15.23
CA LEU A 13 0.49 -10.79 -15.94
C LEU A 13 0.28 -9.59 -15.00
N LEU A 14 -0.30 -9.80 -13.81
CA LEU A 14 -0.44 -8.75 -12.81
C LEU A 14 0.92 -8.39 -12.18
N VAL A 15 1.78 -9.39 -11.93
CA VAL A 15 3.14 -9.19 -11.41
C VAL A 15 4.02 -8.42 -12.42
N GLU A 16 3.87 -8.67 -13.72
CA GLU A 16 4.60 -7.93 -14.77
C GLU A 16 4.17 -6.46 -14.91
N GLN A 17 3.00 -6.08 -14.37
CA GLN A 17 2.42 -4.74 -14.50
C GLN A 17 2.67 -3.83 -13.28
N GLU A 18 3.21 -4.35 -12.17
CA GLU A 18 3.41 -3.51 -10.99
C GLU A 18 4.48 -2.44 -11.28
N PRO A 19 4.12 -1.15 -11.26
CA PRO A 19 5.09 -0.09 -11.52
C PRO A 19 6.16 -0.11 -10.43
N VAL A 20 7.43 -0.06 -10.84
CA VAL A 20 8.55 0.10 -9.91
C VAL A 20 8.44 1.49 -9.30
N TRP A 21 7.97 1.56 -8.06
CA TRP A 21 7.90 2.82 -7.32
C TRP A 21 9.28 3.23 -6.84
N GLU A 22 9.82 4.31 -7.44
CA GLU A 22 11.01 5.00 -6.94
C GLU A 22 10.57 6.23 -6.14
N PRO A 23 10.51 6.14 -4.79
CA PRO A 23 10.00 7.24 -3.97
C PRO A 23 10.89 8.46 -4.03
N LEU A 24 10.28 9.62 -4.24
CA LEU A 24 10.93 10.91 -4.04
C LEU A 24 11.19 11.13 -2.55
N SER A 25 12.18 11.96 -2.20
CA SER A 25 12.59 12.16 -0.80
C SER A 25 11.43 12.59 0.12
N TYR A 26 10.52 13.41 -0.38
CA TYR A 26 9.33 13.89 0.33
C TYR A 26 8.17 12.90 0.36
N GLN A 27 8.27 11.78 -0.36
CA GLN A 27 7.30 10.67 -0.34
C GLN A 27 7.70 9.57 0.65
N ARG A 28 8.75 9.78 1.46
CA ARG A 28 9.19 8.86 2.50
C ARG A 28 8.72 9.35 3.87
N PRO A 29 8.38 8.44 4.80
CA PRO A 29 8.17 8.81 6.19
C PRO A 29 9.46 9.37 6.80
N PRO A 30 9.36 10.17 7.87
CA PRO A 30 10.54 10.59 8.62
C PRO A 30 11.28 9.39 9.22
N GLU A 31 12.58 9.55 9.44
CA GLU A 31 13.38 8.54 10.13
C GLU A 31 13.06 8.48 11.64
N GLY A 32 13.32 7.34 12.27
CA GLY A 32 13.18 7.14 13.70
C GLY A 32 11.83 6.56 14.13
N ASP A 33 11.54 6.64 15.44
CA ASP A 33 10.32 6.13 16.04
C ASP A 33 9.27 7.25 16.11
N TRP A 34 8.18 7.09 15.35
CA TRP A 34 7.09 8.04 15.26
C TRP A 34 5.75 7.32 15.38
N PHE A 35 4.77 8.01 15.98
CA PHE A 35 3.43 7.47 16.13
C PHE A 35 2.58 7.62 14.87
N GLY A 36 2.77 8.70 14.11
CA GLY A 36 2.05 8.92 12.87
C GLY A 36 2.80 9.82 11.90
N TRP A 37 2.47 9.67 10.62
CA TRP A 37 3.00 10.47 9.53
C TRP A 37 1.87 11.23 8.84
N ILE A 38 1.98 12.56 8.83
CA ILE A 38 1.02 13.46 8.18
C ILE A 38 1.72 14.13 7.01
N MET A 39 1.10 14.09 5.83
CA MET A 39 1.62 14.70 4.61
C MET A 39 0.73 15.85 4.15
N GLU A 40 1.23 17.08 4.27
CA GLU A 40 0.62 18.27 3.67
C GLU A 40 1.27 18.54 2.31
N ALA A 41 0.59 18.18 1.22
CA ALA A 41 1.14 18.30 -0.12
C ALA A 41 0.14 18.79 -1.16
N GLY A 42 0.66 19.45 -2.19
CA GLY A 42 -0.11 19.95 -3.33
C GLY A 42 -0.81 18.84 -4.14
N ARG A 43 -1.53 19.26 -5.19
CA ARG A 43 -2.06 18.32 -6.20
C ARG A 43 -0.91 17.79 -7.06
N GLY A 44 -1.00 16.52 -7.47
CA GLY A 44 -0.02 15.89 -8.36
C GLY A 44 1.31 15.47 -7.72
N THR A 45 1.51 15.65 -6.41
CA THR A 45 2.76 15.28 -5.72
C THR A 45 2.91 13.78 -5.42
N GLY A 46 1.89 12.97 -5.77
CA GLY A 46 1.89 11.54 -5.49
C GLY A 46 1.65 11.17 -4.01
N LYS A 47 1.02 12.04 -3.21
CA LYS A 47 0.72 11.75 -1.79
C LYS A 47 -0.10 10.48 -1.56
N SER A 48 -1.05 10.16 -2.45
CA SER A 48 -1.84 8.92 -2.35
C SER A 48 -1.00 7.68 -2.61
N LEU A 49 -0.12 7.73 -3.62
CA LEU A 49 0.83 6.64 -3.90
C LEU A 49 1.81 6.44 -2.74
N ALA A 50 2.34 7.53 -2.17
CA ALA A 50 3.22 7.47 -1.01
C ALA A 50 2.54 6.81 0.22
N ALA A 51 1.28 7.17 0.49
CA ALA A 51 0.51 6.57 1.57
C ALA A 51 0.21 5.09 1.32
N ASN A 52 -0.14 4.71 0.08
CA ASN A 52 -0.38 3.31 -0.27
C ASN A 52 0.91 2.48 -0.12
N MET A 53 2.03 2.94 -0.66
CA MET A 53 3.28 2.20 -0.59
C MET A 53 3.83 2.07 0.83
N ALA A 54 3.62 3.07 1.69
CA ALA A 54 3.92 2.92 3.12
C ALA A 54 3.04 1.86 3.81
N MET A 55 1.79 1.71 3.37
CA MET A 55 0.92 0.62 3.84
C MET A 55 1.41 -0.73 3.33
N VAL A 56 1.81 -0.84 2.06
CA VAL A 56 2.39 -2.07 1.48
C VAL A 56 3.65 -2.48 2.26
N GLU A 57 4.53 -1.53 2.57
CA GLU A 57 5.71 -1.78 3.40
C GLU A 57 5.31 -2.27 4.81
N HIS A 58 4.31 -1.65 5.44
CA HIS A 58 3.80 -2.07 6.74
C HIS A 58 3.22 -3.50 6.71
N ILE A 59 2.41 -3.83 5.71
CA ILE A 59 1.81 -5.16 5.54
C ILE A 59 2.88 -6.24 5.37
N ASN A 60 3.96 -5.94 4.65
CA ASN A 60 5.07 -6.87 4.45
C ASN A 60 6.05 -6.92 5.63
N GLY A 61 5.88 -6.02 6.61
CA GLY A 61 6.68 -5.96 7.83
C GLY A 61 6.20 -6.87 8.97
N PRO A 62 6.79 -6.73 10.17
CA PRO A 62 6.39 -7.45 11.36
C PRO A 62 4.91 -7.17 11.73
N PRO A 63 4.18 -8.14 12.31
CA PRO A 63 2.77 -7.95 12.64
C PRO A 63 2.55 -6.77 13.60
N CYS A 64 1.47 -5.99 13.42
CA CYS A 64 1.18 -4.83 14.30
C CYS A 64 0.99 -5.23 15.78
N ARG A 65 0.56 -6.47 16.03
CA ARG A 65 0.21 -6.99 17.34
C ARG A 65 0.83 -8.35 17.56
N ASP A 66 1.30 -8.59 18.79
CA ASP A 66 1.81 -9.89 19.20
C ASP A 66 0.74 -10.99 19.09
N ARG A 67 1.20 -12.25 19.11
CA ARG A 67 0.39 -13.49 19.14
C ARG A 67 -0.20 -13.94 17.80
N GLY A 68 0.47 -13.61 16.69
CA GLY A 68 0.12 -14.15 15.36
C GLY A 68 -1.18 -13.59 14.80
N VAL A 69 -1.58 -12.40 15.26
CA VAL A 69 -2.72 -11.68 14.70
C VAL A 69 -2.30 -11.03 13.37
N PRO A 70 -3.05 -11.24 12.28
CA PRO A 70 -2.79 -10.58 11.00
C PRO A 70 -2.85 -9.05 11.14
N HIS A 71 -2.20 -8.36 10.20
CA HIS A 71 -2.32 -6.90 10.07
C HIS A 71 -3.77 -6.47 9.99
N SER A 72 -4.12 -5.40 10.71
CA SER A 72 -5.43 -4.76 10.64
C SER A 72 -5.22 -3.32 10.19
N ILE A 73 -5.65 -3.04 8.97
CA ILE A 73 -5.43 -1.76 8.30
C ILE A 73 -6.78 -1.12 7.94
N SER A 74 -6.79 0.20 7.79
CA SER A 74 -7.96 0.94 7.34
C SER A 74 -7.55 1.98 6.32
N LEU A 75 -8.22 1.99 5.17
CA LEU A 75 -8.13 3.03 4.17
C LEU A 75 -9.36 3.93 4.31
N ILE A 76 -9.12 5.20 4.57
CA ILE A 76 -10.17 6.18 4.83
C ILE A 76 -10.06 7.27 3.78
N ALA A 77 -11.15 7.50 3.07
CA ALA A 77 -11.25 8.53 2.05
C ALA A 77 -12.64 9.19 2.11
N PRO A 78 -12.83 10.36 1.47
CA PRO A 78 -14.12 11.05 1.48
C PRO A 78 -15.26 10.22 0.89
N THR A 79 -14.96 9.36 -0.09
CA THR A 79 -15.90 8.43 -0.71
C THR A 79 -15.34 7.01 -0.81
N ILE A 80 -16.24 6.03 -0.96
CA ILE A 80 -15.84 4.63 -1.24
C ILE A 80 -15.09 4.54 -2.58
N GLY A 81 -15.45 5.36 -3.57
CA GLY A 81 -14.77 5.40 -4.86
C GLY A 81 -13.30 5.81 -4.71
N ASP A 82 -13.03 6.86 -3.94
CA ASP A 82 -11.66 7.32 -3.66
C ASP A 82 -10.84 6.25 -2.93
N ALA A 83 -11.47 5.55 -1.97
CA ALA A 83 -10.83 4.47 -1.23
C ALA A 83 -10.50 3.29 -2.15
N ALA A 84 -11.42 2.91 -3.04
CA ALA A 84 -11.23 1.82 -3.99
C ALA A 84 -10.15 2.15 -5.03
N GLU A 85 -10.13 3.37 -5.56
CA GLU A 85 -9.10 3.84 -6.50
C GLU A 85 -7.70 3.82 -5.85
N THR A 86 -7.61 4.17 -4.57
CA THR A 86 -6.33 4.19 -3.84
C THR A 86 -5.87 2.78 -3.43
N ALA A 87 -6.79 1.82 -3.29
CA ALA A 87 -6.48 0.45 -2.87
C ALA A 87 -6.04 -0.47 -4.02
N GLY A 88 -6.30 -0.08 -5.26
CA GLY A 88 -5.86 -0.80 -6.47
C GLY A 88 -4.42 -0.49 -6.82
#